data_AF-A0A3A1QV14-F1
#
_entry.id   AF-A0A3A1QV14-F1
#
_cell.length_a   1.000
_cell.length_b   1.000
_cell.length_c   1.000
_cell.angle_alpha   90.00
_cell.angle_beta   90.00
_cell.angle_gamma   90.00
#
_symmetry.space_group_name_H-M   'P 1'
#
loop_
_entity.id
_entity.type
_entity.pdbx_description
1 polymer ?
#
loop_
_entity_poly.entity_id
_entity_poly.type
_entity_poly.pdbx_seq_one_letter_code
_entity_poly.pdbx_strand_id
1 'polypeptide(L)'
;MRQMVCILALFLLAYTGNYYFTNVSSTIEQTAIKQLVIFIGISVLFCIFNRMIYHFAKKEKGFMVHRIWYKMYIIILLILMISFVLFIILFFGTSLQALINAHTWIMFLVVYYFLFWINLFVLSLIHILTEPTIKTERKLFFTWIGSSLLAGSVLFLFPAF
;
A
#
# COMPACT_ATOMS: atom_id res chain seq x y z
N MET A 1 21.72 -5.27 4.51
CA MET A 1 21.33 -6.24 3.45
C MET A 1 19.83 -6.46 3.31
N ARG A 2 19.08 -6.85 4.35
CA ARG A 2 17.66 -7.27 4.18
C ARG A 2 16.67 -6.16 3.77
N GLN A 3 16.89 -4.91 4.18
CA GLN A 3 16.09 -3.76 3.69
C GLN A 3 16.35 -3.45 2.21
N MET A 4 17.59 -3.60 1.76
CA MET A 4 17.97 -3.39 0.36
C MET A 4 17.24 -4.38 -0.57
N VAL A 5 17.02 -5.62 -0.12
CA VAL A 5 16.21 -6.61 -0.84
C VAL A 5 14.76 -6.16 -0.98
N CYS A 6 14.17 -5.57 0.06
CA CYS A 6 12.79 -5.05 0.00
C CYS A 6 12.70 -3.86 -0.98
N ILE A 7 13.68 -2.96 -0.95
CA ILE A 7 13.74 -1.82 -1.88
C ILE A 7 13.90 -2.31 -3.33
N LEU A 8 14.80 -3.25 -3.58
CA LEU A 8 14.96 -3.87 -4.90
C LEU A 8 13.68 -4.57 -5.36
N ALA A 9 12.98 -5.26 -4.46
CA ALA A 9 11.69 -5.87 -4.76
C ALA A 9 10.62 -4.83 -5.16
N LEU A 10 10.59 -3.66 -4.50
CA LEU A 10 9.69 -2.56 -4.89
C LEU A 10 10.01 -2.03 -6.30
N PHE A 11 11.30 -1.85 -6.62
CA PHE A 11 11.71 -1.44 -7.96
C PHE A 11 11.32 -2.48 -9.02
N LEU A 12 11.54 -3.76 -8.75
CA LEU A 12 11.12 -4.84 -9.65
C LEU A 12 9.61 -4.87 -9.84
N LEU A 13 8.83 -4.66 -8.78
CA LEU A 13 7.36 -4.64 -8.83
C LEU A 13 6.84 -3.42 -9.62
N ALA A 14 7.50 -2.26 -9.50
CA ALA A 14 7.17 -1.09 -10.28
C ALA A 14 7.49 -1.30 -11.77
N TYR A 15 8.63 -1.92 -12.06
CA TYR A 15 9.03 -2.26 -13.42
C TYR A 15 8.06 -3.27 -14.07
N THR A 16 7.72 -4.36 -13.37
CA THR A 16 6.76 -5.35 -13.88
C THR A 16 5.36 -4.76 -14.00
N GLY A 17 4.94 -3.90 -13.07
CA GLY A 17 3.70 -3.14 -13.16
C GLY A 17 3.65 -2.28 -14.42
N ASN A 18 4.70 -1.49 -14.68
CA ASN A 18 4.79 -0.67 -15.88
C ASN A 18 4.71 -1.53 -17.16
N TYR A 19 5.46 -2.63 -17.21
CA TYR A 19 5.41 -3.56 -18.34
C TYR A 19 4.00 -4.13 -18.55
N TYR A 20 3.31 -4.50 -17.47
CA TYR A 20 1.93 -5.00 -17.51
C TYR A 20 0.98 -3.95 -18.10
N PHE A 21 1.00 -2.70 -17.62
CA PHE A 21 0.11 -1.67 -18.14
C PHE A 21 0.40 -1.31 -19.60
N THR A 22 1.66 -1.25 -20.01
CA THR A 22 2.02 -0.85 -21.38
C THR A 22 1.78 -1.97 -22.41
N ASN A 23 2.05 -3.24 -22.07
CA ASN A 23 2.11 -4.31 -23.08
C ASN A 23 1.07 -5.43 -22.91
N VAL A 24 0.51 -5.61 -21.70
CA VAL A 24 -0.32 -6.79 -21.37
C VAL A 24 -1.76 -6.40 -21.04
N SER A 25 -1.98 -5.20 -20.49
CA SER A 25 -3.31 -4.78 -20.02
C SER A 25 -4.33 -4.67 -21.16
N SER A 26 -3.89 -4.38 -22.38
CA SER A 26 -4.74 -4.26 -23.57
C SER A 26 -5.08 -5.60 -24.24
N THR A 27 -4.29 -6.66 -23.98
CA THR A 27 -4.49 -7.99 -24.60
C THR A 27 -5.41 -8.89 -23.79
N ILE A 28 -5.56 -8.63 -22.49
CA ILE A 28 -6.54 -9.31 -21.64
C ILE A 28 -7.90 -8.66 -21.88
N GLU A 29 -8.89 -9.40 -22.37
CA GLU A 29 -10.25 -8.83 -22.55
C GLU A 29 -11.09 -8.96 -21.27
N GLN A 30 -10.85 -10.00 -20.47
CA GLN A 30 -11.62 -10.25 -19.25
C GLN A 30 -11.21 -9.32 -18.11
N THR A 31 -12.09 -8.39 -17.74
CA THR A 31 -11.91 -7.45 -16.62
C THR A 31 -11.61 -8.14 -15.29
N ALA A 32 -12.26 -9.28 -15.01
CA ALA A 32 -12.02 -10.05 -13.79
C ALA A 32 -10.57 -10.54 -13.66
N ILE A 33 -9.96 -10.97 -14.78
CA ILE A 33 -8.55 -11.39 -14.80
C ILE A 33 -7.63 -10.20 -14.55
N LYS A 34 -7.92 -9.03 -15.15
CA LYS A 34 -7.12 -7.81 -14.88
C LYS A 34 -7.16 -7.41 -13.42
N GLN A 35 -8.35 -7.39 -12.83
CA GLN A 35 -8.54 -7.07 -11.42
C GLN A 35 -7.82 -8.06 -10.50
N LEU A 36 -7.84 -9.35 -10.84
CA LEU A 36 -7.12 -10.38 -10.09
C LEU A 36 -5.59 -10.19 -10.16
N VAL A 37 -5.04 -9.86 -11.33
CA VAL A 37 -3.60 -9.57 -11.47
C VAL A 37 -3.20 -8.34 -10.65
N ILE A 38 -3.99 -7.26 -10.71
CA ILE A 38 -3.76 -6.05 -9.91
C ILE A 38 -3.84 -6.36 -8.41
N PHE A 39 -4.85 -7.14 -8.00
CA PHE A 39 -5.02 -7.57 -6.61
C PHE A 39 -3.82 -8.36 -6.09
N ILE A 40 -3.31 -9.32 -6.87
CA ILE A 40 -2.10 -10.08 -6.51
C ILE A 40 -0.91 -9.12 -6.37
N GLY A 41 -0.73 -8.19 -7.31
CA GLY A 41 0.34 -7.19 -7.26
C GLY A 41 0.30 -6.35 -5.98
N ILE A 42 -0.88 -5.84 -5.61
CA ILE A 42 -1.09 -5.05 -4.39
C ILE A 42 -0.87 -5.90 -3.13
N SER A 43 -1.34 -7.16 -3.11
CA SER A 43 -1.13 -8.07 -1.98
C SER A 43 0.35 -8.37 -1.74
N VAL A 44 1.13 -8.58 -2.82
CA VAL A 44 2.59 -8.74 -2.74
C VAL A 44 3.23 -7.45 -2.22
N LEU A 45 2.78 -6.28 -2.68
CA LEU A 45 3.28 -4.99 -2.21
C LEU A 45 3.06 -4.82 -0.69
N PHE A 46 1.87 -5.13 -0.18
CA PHE A 46 1.61 -5.10 1.26
C PHE A 46 2.48 -6.10 2.04
N CYS A 47 2.77 -7.27 1.47
CA CYS A 47 3.71 -8.21 2.08
C CYS A 47 5.11 -7.60 2.20
N ILE A 48 5.60 -6.91 1.17
CA ILE A 48 6.89 -6.21 1.19
C ILE A 48 6.89 -5.10 2.26
N PHE A 49 5.85 -4.27 2.33
CA PHE A 49 5.73 -3.23 3.34
C PHE A 49 5.72 -3.79 4.77
N ASN A 50 4.95 -4.85 5.02
CA ASN A 50 4.91 -5.48 6.35
C ASN A 50 6.26 -6.10 6.73
N ARG A 51 7.01 -6.65 5.77
CA ARG A 51 8.40 -7.10 6.01
C ARG A 51 9.34 -5.95 6.34
N MET A 52 9.22 -4.81 5.65
CA MET A 52 10.02 -3.61 5.98
C MET A 52 9.72 -3.13 7.40
N ILE A 53 8.44 -3.05 7.76
CA ILE A 53 8.00 -2.66 9.11
C ILE A 53 8.48 -3.67 10.15
N TYR A 54 8.40 -4.97 9.88
CA TYR A 54 8.93 -6.00 10.78
C TYR A 54 10.42 -5.81 11.06
N HIS A 55 11.21 -5.58 10.01
CA HIS A 55 12.64 -5.36 10.16
C HIS A 55 12.95 -4.06 10.93
N PHE A 56 12.17 -3.02 10.72
CA PHE A 56 12.25 -1.79 11.50
C PHE A 56 11.91 -2.03 12.97
N ALA A 57 10.79 -2.70 13.25
CA ALA A 57 10.33 -3.05 14.60
C ALA A 57 11.34 -3.90 15.38
N LYS A 58 12.04 -4.81 14.69
CA LYS A 58 13.08 -5.64 15.31
C LYS A 58 14.34 -4.84 15.68
N LYS A 59 14.63 -3.77 14.95
CA LYS A 59 15.76 -2.88 15.21
C LYS A 59 15.44 -1.89 16.34
N GLU A 60 14.23 -1.35 16.35
CA GLU A 60 13.77 -0.32 17.29
C GLU A 60 12.95 -0.93 18.43
N LYS A 61 13.57 -1.12 19.61
CA LYS A 61 12.95 -1.78 20.78
C LYS A 61 11.67 -1.10 21.32
N GLY A 62 11.40 0.15 20.94
CA GLY A 62 10.21 0.91 21.35
C GLY A 62 9.06 0.92 20.33
N PHE A 63 9.24 0.29 19.15
CA PHE A 63 8.22 0.28 18.11
C PHE A 63 6.96 -0.46 18.58
N MET A 64 5.78 0.17 18.48
CA MET A 64 4.49 -0.30 19.01
C MET A 64 4.36 -0.48 20.53
N VAL A 65 5.36 -0.06 21.32
CA VAL A 65 5.29 -0.11 22.79
C VAL A 65 4.90 1.24 23.38
N HIS A 66 5.25 2.34 22.69
CA HIS A 66 4.95 3.69 23.18
C HIS A 66 3.46 4.04 23.12
N ARG A 67 2.97 4.76 24.13
CA ARG A 67 1.59 5.28 24.24
C ARG A 67 1.14 6.11 23.02
N ILE A 68 2.08 6.68 22.28
CA ILE A 68 1.83 7.40 21.02
C ILE A 68 1.15 6.48 20.00
N TRP A 69 1.47 5.18 19.97
CA TRP A 69 0.86 4.21 19.05
C TRP A 69 -0.65 4.09 19.18
N TYR A 70 -1.20 4.35 20.37
CA TYR A 70 -2.65 4.37 20.56
C TYR A 70 -3.35 5.50 19.77
N LYS A 71 -2.64 6.60 19.48
CA LYS A 71 -3.16 7.75 18.71
C LYS A 71 -2.65 7.78 17.27
N MET A 72 -1.81 6.82 16.86
CA MET A 72 -1.18 6.82 15.54
C MET A 72 -2.20 6.75 14.40
N TYR A 73 -3.35 6.08 14.60
CA TYR A 73 -4.38 6.01 13.58
C TYR A 73 -4.92 7.41 13.20
N ILE A 74 -5.09 8.31 14.17
CA ILE A 74 -5.54 9.69 13.93
C ILE A 74 -4.45 10.48 13.17
N ILE A 75 -3.20 10.33 13.58
CA ILE A 75 -2.06 11.03 12.95
C ILE A 75 -1.92 10.57 11.49
N ILE A 76 -1.97 9.26 11.25
CA ILE A 76 -1.90 8.68 9.91
C ILE A 76 -3.08 9.13 9.06
N LEU A 77 -4.30 9.16 9.62
CA LEU A 77 -5.49 9.62 8.91
C LEU A 77 -5.33 11.09 8.49
N LEU A 78 -4.84 11.95 9.37
CA LEU A 78 -4.60 13.35 9.07
C LEU A 78 -3.54 13.52 7.98
N ILE A 79 -2.45 12.75 8.03
CA ILE A 79 -1.43 12.73 6.96
C ILE A 79 -2.04 12.28 5.64
N LEU A 80 -2.83 11.21 5.63
CA LEU A 80 -3.52 10.73 4.42
C LEU A 80 -4.44 11.80 3.84
N MET A 81 -5.22 12.50 4.67
CA MET A 81 -6.08 13.59 4.23
C MET A 81 -5.29 14.75 3.62
N ILE A 82 -4.22 15.20 4.29
CA ILE A 82 -3.36 16.26 3.76
C ILE A 82 -2.72 15.84 2.44
N SER A 83 -2.14 14.64 2.38
CA SER A 83 -1.51 14.12 1.17
C SER A 83 -2.50 13.96 0.02
N PHE A 84 -3.75 13.58 0.30
CA PHE A 84 -4.80 13.49 -0.70
C PHE A 84 -5.21 14.88 -1.22
N VAL A 85 -5.37 15.87 -0.33
CA VAL A 85 -5.64 17.26 -0.73
C VAL A 85 -4.49 17.82 -1.57
N LEU A 86 -3.24 17.60 -1.16
CA LEU A 86 -2.06 18.01 -1.94
C LEU A 86 -2.02 17.34 -3.31
N PHE A 87 -2.33 16.04 -3.38
CA PHE A 87 -2.42 15.33 -4.65
C PHE A 87 -3.47 15.96 -5.58
N ILE A 88 -4.66 16.28 -5.07
CA ILE A 88 -5.70 16.95 -5.85
C ILE A 88 -5.21 18.32 -6.32
N ILE A 89 -4.62 19.14 -5.45
CA ILE A 89 -4.14 20.48 -5.81
C ILE A 89 -3.07 20.42 -6.90
N LEU A 90 -2.11 19.50 -6.77
CA LEU A 90 -1.01 19.35 -7.72
C LEU A 90 -1.46 18.92 -9.12
N PHE A 91 -2.56 18.17 -9.21
CA PHE A 91 -3.05 17.61 -10.47
C PHE A 91 -4.44 18.10 -10.86
N PHE A 92 -4.94 19.17 -10.23
CA PHE A 92 -6.31 19.66 -10.43
C PHE A 92 -6.62 20.01 -11.90
N GLY A 93 -5.61 20.47 -12.65
CA GLY A 93 -5.74 20.85 -14.06
C GLY A 93 -5.50 19.73 -15.07
N THR A 94 -5.12 18.52 -14.64
CA THR A 94 -4.72 17.43 -15.54
C THR A 94 -5.59 16.20 -15.28
N SER A 95 -6.11 15.58 -16.34
CA SER A 95 -6.86 14.34 -16.17
C SER A 95 -5.96 13.21 -15.65
N LEU A 96 -6.50 12.36 -14.77
CA LEU A 96 -5.76 11.24 -14.19
C LEU A 96 -5.17 10.33 -15.28
N GLN A 97 -5.92 10.10 -16.36
CA GLN A 97 -5.46 9.29 -17.50
C GLN A 97 -4.26 9.91 -18.20
N ALA A 98 -4.28 11.23 -18.46
CA ALA A 98 -3.17 11.93 -19.09
C ALA A 98 -1.92 11.87 -18.19
N LEU A 99 -2.10 12.00 -16.88
CA LEU A 99 -1.01 11.92 -15.92
C LEU A 99 -0.38 10.53 -15.85
N ILE A 100 -1.19 9.47 -15.82
CA ILE A 100 -0.73 8.08 -15.85
C ILE A 100 0.05 7.78 -17.13
N ASN A 101 -0.44 8.27 -18.28
CA ASN A 101 0.21 8.03 -19.56
C ASN A 101 1.52 8.82 -19.72
N ALA A 102 1.58 10.07 -19.23
CA ALA A 102 2.76 10.93 -19.37
C ALA A 102 3.86 10.60 -18.35
N HIS A 103 3.47 10.20 -17.13
CA HIS A 103 4.39 10.06 -16.00
C HIS A 103 4.12 8.79 -15.18
N THR A 104 4.02 7.64 -15.86
CA THR A 104 3.69 6.33 -15.25
C THR A 104 4.56 6.02 -14.03
N TRP A 105 5.87 6.28 -14.11
CA TRP A 105 6.81 6.05 -13.02
C TRP A 105 6.52 6.88 -11.76
N ILE A 106 6.18 8.15 -11.94
CA ILE A 106 5.82 9.04 -10.81
C ILE A 106 4.51 8.56 -10.20
N MET A 107 3.55 8.14 -11.03
CA MET A 107 2.28 7.60 -10.56
C MET A 107 2.44 6.31 -9.74
N PHE A 108 3.35 5.41 -10.13
CA PHE A 108 3.66 4.24 -9.29
C PHE A 108 4.22 4.64 -7.93
N LEU A 109 5.10 5.64 -7.88
CA LEU A 109 5.66 6.15 -6.62
C LEU A 109 4.55 6.72 -5.73
N VAL A 110 3.64 7.51 -6.30
CA VAL A 110 2.49 8.08 -5.59
C VAL A 110 1.56 6.97 -5.07
N VAL A 111 1.25 5.96 -5.89
CA VAL A 111 0.43 4.81 -5.48
C VAL A 111 1.10 4.04 -4.35
N TYR A 112 2.40 3.76 -4.44
CA TYR A 112 3.14 3.07 -3.39
C TYR A 112 3.15 3.86 -2.09
N TYR A 113 3.28 5.18 -2.17
CA TYR A 113 3.17 6.07 -1.02
C TYR A 113 1.81 5.93 -0.33
N PHE A 114 0.69 6.06 -1.07
CA PHE A 114 -0.65 5.94 -0.49
C PHE A 114 -0.90 4.53 0.07
N LEU A 115 -0.52 3.48 -0.66
CA LEU A 115 -0.67 2.10 -0.19
C LEU A 115 0.16 1.82 1.07
N PHE A 116 1.35 2.38 1.19
CA PHE A 116 2.16 2.26 2.41
C PHE A 116 1.46 2.89 3.61
N TRP A 117 0.92 4.10 3.46
CA TRP A 117 0.19 4.78 4.53
C TRP A 117 -1.12 4.07 4.89
N ILE A 118 -1.85 3.52 3.91
CA ILE A 118 -3.04 2.69 4.16
C ILE A 118 -2.65 1.44 4.96
N ASN A 119 -1.55 0.75 4.58
CA ASN A 119 -1.08 -0.43 5.33
C ASN A 119 -0.68 -0.05 6.77
N LEU A 120 -0.02 1.08 6.97
CA LEU A 120 0.27 1.63 8.31
C LEU A 120 -1.00 1.99 9.09
N PHE A 121 -2.01 2.54 8.42
CA PHE A 121 -3.29 2.87 9.02
C PHE A 121 -3.99 1.60 9.52
N VAL A 122 -4.11 0.57 8.67
CA VAL A 122 -4.66 -0.73 9.04
C VAL A 122 -3.87 -1.36 10.20
N LEU A 123 -2.54 -1.24 10.19
CA LEU A 123 -1.69 -1.71 11.27
C LEU A 123 -2.00 -1.01 12.60
N SER A 124 -2.23 0.30 12.56
CA SER A 124 -2.59 1.08 13.75
C SER A 124 -3.97 0.71 14.30
N LEU A 125 -4.93 0.41 13.42
CA LEU A 125 -6.25 -0.12 13.83
C LEU A 125 -6.12 -1.52 14.43
N ILE A 126 -5.33 -2.40 13.84
CA ILE A 126 -5.11 -3.73 14.42
C ILE A 126 -4.42 -3.60 15.77
N HIS A 127 -3.47 -2.69 15.91
CA HIS A 127 -2.81 -2.44 17.19
C HIS A 127 -3.81 -2.04 18.29
N ILE A 128 -4.80 -1.18 17.99
CA ILE A 128 -5.80 -0.75 18.97
C ILE A 128 -6.87 -1.82 19.25
N LEU A 129 -7.22 -2.63 18.25
CA LEU A 129 -8.23 -3.68 18.35
C LEU A 129 -7.69 -4.98 18.98
N THR A 130 -6.37 -5.16 19.01
CA THR A 130 -5.73 -6.37 19.56
C THR A 130 -5.14 -6.12 20.93
N GLU A 131 -5.15 -7.17 21.76
CA GLU A 131 -4.54 -7.10 23.08
C GLU A 131 -3.05 -6.68 23.02
N PRO A 132 -2.55 -5.99 24.06
CA PRO A 132 -1.14 -5.57 24.14
C PRO A 132 -0.16 -6.75 24.13
N THR A 133 -0.61 -7.94 24.54
CA THR A 133 0.16 -9.17 24.69
C THR A 133 0.46 -9.88 23.37
N ILE A 134 -0.24 -9.52 22.29
CA ILE A 134 -0.04 -10.16 20.98
C ILE A 134 1.31 -9.73 20.37
N LYS A 135 2.11 -10.72 19.97
CA LYS A 135 3.39 -10.51 19.29
C LYS A 135 3.23 -9.68 18.01
N THR A 136 4.18 -8.79 17.74
CA THR A 136 4.23 -7.92 16.56
C THR A 136 4.08 -8.68 15.24
N GLU A 137 4.68 -9.87 15.13
CA GLU A 137 4.58 -10.74 13.95
C GLU A 137 3.13 -11.08 13.60
N ARG A 138 2.32 -11.41 14.62
CA ARG A 138 0.92 -11.76 14.43
C ARG A 138 0.08 -10.52 14.07
N LYS A 139 0.39 -9.36 14.65
CA LYS A 139 -0.25 -8.08 14.27
C LYS A 139 0.03 -7.71 12.81
N LEU A 140 1.27 -7.89 12.35
CA LEU A 140 1.66 -7.64 10.96
C LEU A 140 1.02 -8.64 9.99
N PHE A 141 0.87 -9.91 10.39
CA PHE A 141 0.14 -10.89 9.58
C PHE A 141 -1.33 -10.51 9.40
N PHE A 142 -2.02 -10.12 10.48
CA PHE A 142 -3.39 -9.61 10.39
C PHE A 142 -3.46 -8.32 9.57
N THR A 143 -2.44 -7.48 9.61
CA THR A 143 -2.37 -6.25 8.81
C THR A 143 -2.28 -6.55 7.33
N TRP A 144 -1.47 -7.54 6.96
CA TRP A 144 -1.37 -7.99 5.58
C TRP A 144 -2.71 -8.52 5.07
N ILE A 145 -3.40 -9.35 5.86
CA ILE A 145 -4.73 -9.86 5.51
C ILE A 145 -5.73 -8.71 5.41
N GLY A 146 -5.81 -7.85 6.42
CA GLY A 146 -6.76 -6.74 6.47
C GLY A 146 -6.56 -5.73 5.33
N SER A 147 -5.32 -5.35 5.05
CA SER A 147 -5.00 -4.43 3.95
C SER A 147 -5.30 -5.05 2.60
N SER A 148 -4.95 -6.33 2.41
CA SER A 148 -5.27 -7.06 1.18
C SER A 148 -6.78 -7.18 0.98
N LEU A 149 -7.53 -7.55 2.02
CA LEU A 149 -8.99 -7.64 1.95
C LEU A 149 -9.64 -6.30 1.63
N LEU A 150 -9.14 -5.19 2.21
CA LEU A 150 -9.61 -3.85 1.90
C LEU A 150 -9.34 -3.48 0.44
N ALA A 151 -8.14 -3.77 -0.08
CA ALA A 151 -7.84 -3.53 -1.49
C ALA A 151 -8.71 -4.41 -2.42
N GLY A 152 -8.91 -5.68 -2.07
CA GLY A 152 -9.79 -6.58 -2.81
C GLY A 152 -11.24 -6.10 -2.82
N SER A 153 -11.78 -5.68 -1.67
CA SER A 153 -13.16 -5.18 -1.61
C SER A 153 -13.33 -3.93 -2.49
N VAL A 154 -12.37 -3.02 -2.50
CA VAL A 154 -12.41 -1.85 -3.39
C VAL A 154 -12.38 -2.28 -4.86
N LEU A 155 -11.46 -3.16 -5.25
CA LEU A 155 -11.29 -3.58 -6.64
C LEU A 155 -12.49 -4.36 -7.20
N PHE A 156 -13.10 -5.23 -6.38
CA PHE A 156 -14.16 -6.13 -6.84
C PHE A 156 -15.58 -5.62 -6.57
N LEU A 157 -15.79 -4.77 -5.55
CA LEU A 157 -17.13 -4.18 -5.27
C LEU A 157 -17.36 -2.87 -6.02
N PHE A 158 -16.30 -2.16 -6.41
CA PHE A 158 -16.39 -1.00 -7.27
C PHE A 158 -15.71 -1.28 -8.62
N PRO A 159 -16.27 -2.19 -9.45
CA PRO A 159 -15.79 -2.46 -10.79
C PRO A 159 -16.15 -1.29 -11.70
N ALA A 160 -15.50 -0.15 -11.50
CA ALA A 160 -15.71 1.06 -12.29
C ALA A 160 -14.45 1.42 -13.06
N PHE A 161 -13.77 0.43 -13.67
CA PHE A 161 -12.80 0.57 -14.77
C PHE A 161 -12.73 -0.73 -15.57
#